data_AF-J9GB25-F1
#
_entry.id   AF-J9GB25-F1
#
_cell.length_a   1.000
_cell.length_b   1.000
_cell.length_c   1.000
_cell.angle_alpha   90.00
_cell.angle_beta   90.00
_cell.angle_gamma   90.00
#
_symmetry.space_group_name_H-M   'P 1'
#
loop_
_entity.id
_entity.type
_entity.pdbx_description
1 polymer ?
#
loop_
_entity_poly.entity_id
_entity_poly.type
_entity_poly.pdbx_seq_one_letter_code
_entity_poly.pdbx_strand_id
1 'polypeptide(L)'
;MLHLLFINHFKITIMKDLRLNKRFGVQFAYLFGCIYSDEFDVEKMNDREKIEYVFKQFEAEHGGGYYKKSFPNEQSRLADWLQGLPTSCSVSFYNDDIIKIGKSWGFCQTERKAAEFVNNWFSVLALRLIQMRNALCK
;
A
#
# COMPACT_ATOMS: atom_id res chain seq x y z
N MET A 1 -32.06 2.51 -28.14
CA MET A 1 -31.84 3.18 -26.83
C MET A 1 -31.10 2.31 -25.80
N LEU A 2 -30.95 0.99 -25.99
CA LEU A 2 -30.15 0.12 -25.09
C LEU A 2 -28.63 0.20 -25.30
N HIS A 3 -28.15 0.59 -26.48
CA HIS A 3 -26.71 0.58 -26.77
C HIS A 3 -25.92 1.68 -26.02
N LEU A 4 -26.55 2.82 -25.71
CA LEU A 4 -25.89 3.91 -24.97
C LEU A 4 -25.77 3.63 -23.46
N LEU A 5 -26.67 2.83 -22.87
CA LEU A 5 -26.60 2.46 -21.45
C LEU A 5 -25.48 1.45 -21.20
N PHE A 6 -25.25 0.51 -22.12
CA PHE A 6 -24.13 -0.44 -22.02
C PHE A 6 -22.77 0.23 -22.13
N ILE A 7 -22.62 1.23 -23.01
CA ILE A 7 -21.36 1.97 -23.16
C ILE A 7 -21.11 2.89 -21.95
N ASN A 8 -22.16 3.49 -21.40
CA ASN A 8 -22.02 4.30 -20.18
C ASN A 8 -21.71 3.43 -18.96
N HIS A 9 -22.25 2.22 -18.84
CA HIS A 9 -21.87 1.27 -17.77
C HIS A 9 -20.46 0.68 -17.98
N PHE A 10 -20.01 0.49 -19.23
CA PHE A 10 -18.63 0.08 -19.51
C PHE A 10 -17.61 1.22 -19.30
N LYS A 11 -18.08 2.48 -19.28
CA LYS A 11 -17.33 3.66 -18.82
C LYS A 11 -17.40 3.86 -17.29
N ILE A 12 -18.22 3.10 -16.56
CA ILE A 12 -18.19 3.07 -15.09
C ILE A 12 -16.96 2.26 -14.69
N THR A 13 -15.84 2.97 -14.69
CA THR A 13 -14.59 2.62 -14.04
C THR A 13 -14.07 1.24 -14.45
N ILE A 14 -13.29 1.18 -15.54
CA ILE A 14 -12.14 0.26 -15.51
C ILE A 14 -11.37 0.67 -14.25
N MET A 15 -11.62 -0.01 -13.12
CA MET A 15 -10.72 0.06 -11.98
C MET A 15 -9.41 -0.42 -12.56
N LYS A 16 -8.53 0.54 -12.82
CA LYS A 16 -7.22 0.27 -13.37
C LYS A 16 -6.55 -0.62 -12.35
N ASP A 17 -6.51 -1.93 -12.63
CA ASP A 17 -5.83 -2.89 -11.76
C ASP A 17 -4.47 -2.31 -11.46
N LEU A 18 -4.28 -1.93 -10.19
CA LEU A 18 -3.10 -1.18 -9.78
C LEU A 18 -1.85 -2.03 -10.02
N ARG A 19 -1.97 -3.36 -9.97
CA ARG A 19 -0.89 -4.32 -10.25
C ARG A 19 -0.33 -4.19 -11.67
N LEU A 20 -1.14 -3.72 -12.63
CA LEU A 20 -0.72 -3.48 -14.01
C LEU A 20 -0.06 -2.11 -14.23
N ASN A 21 0.14 -1.31 -13.17
CA ASN A 21 0.84 -0.04 -13.29
C ASN A 21 2.31 -0.27 -13.70
N LYS A 22 2.70 0.25 -14.87
CA LYS A 22 4.06 0.07 -15.43
C LYS A 22 5.20 0.52 -14.52
N ARG A 23 4.96 1.47 -13.61
CA ARG A 23 6.00 2.06 -12.76
C ARG A 23 5.99 1.48 -11.34
N PHE A 24 4.80 1.21 -10.80
CA PHE A 24 4.62 0.88 -9.39
C PHE A 24 3.84 -0.42 -9.15
N GLY A 25 3.46 -1.13 -10.21
CA GLY A 25 2.60 -2.32 -10.14
C GLY A 25 3.13 -3.40 -9.21
N VAL A 26 4.45 -3.66 -9.26
CA VAL A 26 5.12 -4.61 -8.36
C VAL A 26 5.01 -4.21 -6.88
N GLN A 27 5.04 -2.91 -6.58
CA GLN A 27 4.92 -2.39 -5.21
C GLN A 27 3.47 -2.48 -4.73
N PHE A 28 2.50 -2.21 -5.60
CA PHE A 28 1.08 -2.37 -5.28
C PHE A 28 0.71 -3.84 -5.07
N ALA A 29 1.19 -4.74 -5.93
CA ALA A 29 0.97 -6.18 -5.78
C ALA A 29 1.54 -6.70 -4.46
N TYR A 30 2.76 -6.26 -4.11
CA TYR A 30 3.37 -6.58 -2.82
C TYR A 30 2.54 -6.09 -1.64
N LEU A 31 2.09 -4.83 -1.65
CA LEU A 31 1.26 -4.29 -0.56
C LEU A 31 -0.05 -5.06 -0.41
N PHE A 32 -0.74 -5.40 -1.50
CA PHE A 32 -1.95 -6.23 -1.41
C PHE A 32 -1.67 -7.61 -0.78
N GLY A 33 -0.51 -8.21 -1.08
CA GLY A 33 -0.10 -9.49 -0.49
C GLY A 33 0.35 -9.40 0.97
N CYS A 34 0.57 -8.19 1.51
CA CYS A 34 0.93 -7.97 2.91
C CYS A 34 -0.30 -7.76 3.81
N ILE A 35 -1.48 -7.54 3.23
CA ILE A 35 -2.71 -7.27 3.99
C ILE A 35 -3.25 -8.59 4.53
N TYR A 36 -3.54 -8.63 5.83
CA TYR A 36 -4.08 -9.81 6.50
C TYR A 36 -4.97 -9.40 7.68
N SER A 37 -5.72 -10.37 8.20
CA SER A 37 -6.51 -10.25 9.42
C SER A 37 -6.64 -11.63 10.05
N ASP A 38 -6.51 -11.69 11.38
CA ASP A 38 -6.77 -12.93 12.14
C ASP A 38 -8.28 -13.14 12.38
N GLU A 39 -9.11 -12.11 12.16
CA GLU A 39 -10.54 -12.14 12.45
C GLU A 39 -11.41 -12.55 11.27
N PHE A 40 -10.94 -12.31 10.04
CA PHE A 40 -11.72 -12.58 8.83
C PHE A 40 -10.83 -12.80 7.61
N ASP A 41 -11.41 -13.46 6.61
CA ASP A 41 -10.75 -13.78 5.34
C ASP A 41 -10.65 -12.54 4.43
N VAL A 42 -9.50 -11.88 4.46
CA VAL A 42 -9.21 -10.72 3.60
C VAL A 42 -9.24 -11.06 2.11
N GLU A 43 -9.07 -12.33 1.71
CA GLU A 43 -9.05 -12.69 0.28
C GLU A 43 -10.43 -12.64 -0.38
N LYS A 44 -11.49 -12.59 0.43
CA LYS A 44 -12.86 -12.34 -0.05
C LYS A 44 -13.16 -10.85 -0.30
N MET A 45 -12.28 -9.96 0.17
CA MET A 45 -12.43 -8.52 -0.03
C MET A 45 -11.94 -8.11 -1.41
N ASN A 46 -12.66 -7.17 -2.03
CA ASN A 46 -12.15 -6.49 -3.22
C ASN A 46 -11.04 -5.49 -2.86
N ASP A 47 -10.31 -5.01 -3.86
CA ASP A 47 -9.16 -4.10 -3.67
C ASP A 47 -9.50 -2.84 -2.87
N ARG A 48 -10.69 -2.26 -3.08
CA ARG A 48 -11.13 -1.08 -2.35
C ARG A 48 -11.34 -1.41 -0.87
N GLU A 49 -12.06 -2.49 -0.58
CA GLU A 49 -12.32 -2.95 0.79
C GLU A 49 -11.02 -3.26 1.54
N LYS A 50 -10.04 -3.92 0.90
CA LYS A 50 -8.72 -4.18 1.48
C LYS A 50 -8.03 -2.88 1.91
N ILE A 51 -8.08 -1.84 1.07
CA ILE A 51 -7.44 -0.55 1.36
C ILE A 51 -8.21 0.27 2.39
N GLU A 52 -9.55 0.28 2.35
CA GLU A 52 -10.37 0.91 3.39
C GLU A 52 -10.10 0.26 4.76
N TYR A 53 -9.94 -1.07 4.80
CA TYR A 53 -9.56 -1.79 6.01
C TYR A 53 -8.20 -1.35 6.57
N VAL A 54 -7.14 -1.31 5.74
CA VAL A 54 -5.82 -0.85 6.17
C VAL A 54 -5.87 0.56 6.75
N PHE A 55 -6.55 1.49 6.09
CA PHE A 55 -6.64 2.87 6.57
C PHE A 55 -7.51 3.03 7.81
N LYS A 56 -8.52 2.18 7.99
CA LYS A 56 -9.29 2.12 9.24
C LYS A 56 -8.40 1.72 10.42
N GLN A 57 -7.53 0.73 10.24
CA GLN A 57 -6.60 0.29 11.29
C GLN A 57 -5.53 1.33 11.57
N PHE A 58 -4.97 1.94 10.52
CA PHE A 58 -4.05 3.06 10.66
C PHE A 58 -4.64 4.23 11.46
N GLU A 59 -5.89 4.64 11.19
CA GLU A 59 -6.51 5.73 11.99
C GLU A 59 -6.85 5.29 13.42
N ALA A 60 -7.16 4.02 13.66
CA ALA A 60 -7.40 3.50 15.00
C ALA A 60 -6.12 3.49 15.85
N GLU A 61 -4.98 3.08 15.27
CA GLU A 61 -3.70 2.96 15.97
C GLU A 61 -2.93 4.29 16.02
N HIS A 62 -2.91 5.05 14.92
CA HIS A 62 -2.08 6.25 14.72
C HIS A 62 -2.85 7.55 14.39
N GLY A 63 -4.19 7.52 14.44
CA GLY A 63 -5.04 8.71 14.21
C GLY A 63 -5.15 9.65 15.42
N GLY A 64 -4.61 9.26 16.58
CA GLY A 64 -4.66 10.05 17.82
C GLY A 64 -3.87 11.36 17.79
N GLY A 65 -4.22 12.28 18.69
CA GLY A 65 -3.60 13.62 18.76
C GLY A 65 -2.09 13.60 19.04
N TYR A 66 -1.59 12.58 19.75
CA TYR A 66 -0.16 12.40 19.98
C TYR A 66 0.60 12.17 18.66
N TYR A 67 0.22 11.15 17.88
CA TYR A 67 0.85 10.83 16.61
C TYR A 67 0.70 11.95 15.58
N LYS A 68 -0.47 12.61 15.52
CA LYS A 68 -0.68 13.78 14.66
C LYS A 68 0.24 14.96 15.01
N LYS A 69 0.65 15.12 16.27
CA LYS A 69 1.63 16.13 16.68
C LYS A 69 3.07 15.71 16.39
N SER A 70 3.46 14.49 16.73
CA SER A 70 4.82 13.97 16.52
C SER A 70 5.15 13.83 15.03
N PHE A 71 4.14 13.51 14.22
CA PHE A 71 4.26 13.30 12.79
C PHE A 71 3.10 14.03 12.08
N PRO A 72 3.22 15.32 11.77
CA PRO A 72 2.12 16.08 11.18
C PRO A 72 1.81 15.66 9.73
N ASN A 73 2.81 15.15 9.01
CA ASN A 73 2.64 14.60 7.67
C ASN A 73 2.05 13.19 7.70
N GLU A 74 0.99 12.94 6.92
CA GLU A 74 0.31 11.63 6.87
C GLU A 74 1.22 10.51 6.37
N GLN A 75 2.03 10.75 5.34
CA GLN A 75 2.96 9.75 4.82
C GLN A 75 4.00 9.39 5.89
N SER A 76 4.52 10.38 6.63
CA SER A 76 5.45 10.12 7.74
C SER A 76 4.79 9.29 8.86
N ARG A 77 3.54 9.58 9.23
CA ARG A 77 2.79 8.75 10.19
C ARG A 77 2.59 7.34 9.71
N LEU A 78 2.20 7.17 8.45
CA LEU A 78 1.94 5.86 7.89
C LEU A 78 3.23 5.05 7.76
N ALA A 79 4.37 5.71 7.50
CA ALA A 79 5.67 5.07 7.51
C ALA A 79 6.08 4.60 8.92
N ASP A 80 5.86 5.44 9.94
CA ASP A 80 6.06 5.08 11.36
C ASP A 80 5.18 3.90 11.77
N TRP A 81 3.91 3.93 11.39
CA TRP A 81 2.95 2.84 11.61
C TRP A 81 3.40 1.53 10.96
N LEU A 82 3.81 1.55 9.68
CA LEU A 82 4.33 0.37 8.98
C LEU A 82 5.61 -0.18 9.63
N GLN A 83 6.46 0.70 10.16
CA GLN A 83 7.66 0.29 10.89
C GLN A 83 7.32 -0.34 12.24
N GLY A 84 6.18 0.03 12.84
CA GLY A 84 5.65 -0.51 14.09
C GLY A 84 5.01 -1.90 13.99
N LEU A 85 5.07 -2.56 12.82
CA LEU A 85 4.51 -3.90 12.57
C LEU A 85 2.99 -3.98 12.83
N PRO A 86 2.18 -3.31 12.00
CA PRO A 86 0.76 -3.19 12.28
C PRO A 86 0.01 -4.51 12.10
N THR A 87 -1.10 -4.64 12.82
CA THR A 87 -1.93 -5.86 12.88
C THR A 87 -2.60 -6.22 11.57
N SER A 88 -2.70 -5.28 10.62
CA SER A 88 -3.41 -5.47 9.35
C SER A 88 -2.53 -5.47 8.11
N CYS A 89 -1.23 -5.24 8.25
CA CYS A 89 -0.31 -5.12 7.11
C CYS A 89 1.12 -5.53 7.48
N SER A 90 1.50 -6.77 7.17
CA SER A 90 2.81 -7.33 7.52
C SER A 90 3.81 -7.15 6.39
N VAL A 91 4.45 -5.97 6.33
CA VAL A 91 5.55 -5.71 5.39
C VAL A 91 6.88 -6.24 5.93
N SER A 92 7.79 -6.63 5.04
CA SER A 92 9.16 -7.03 5.40
C SER A 92 9.84 -5.94 6.22
N PHE A 93 10.44 -6.36 7.34
CA PHE A 93 11.07 -5.49 8.32
C PHE A 93 12.59 -5.61 8.31
N TYR A 94 13.11 -6.83 8.16
CA TYR A 94 14.55 -7.07 8.17
C TYR A 94 15.21 -6.57 6.88
N ASN A 95 16.34 -5.87 7.04
CA ASN A 95 17.10 -5.30 5.92
C ASN A 95 17.42 -6.33 4.83
N ASP A 96 17.82 -7.55 5.20
CA ASP A 96 18.15 -8.59 4.24
C ASP A 96 16.96 -8.99 3.36
N ASP A 97 15.76 -9.06 3.94
CA ASP A 97 14.54 -9.40 3.20
C ASP A 97 14.09 -8.24 2.32
N ILE A 98 14.17 -7.01 2.82
CA ILE A 98 13.94 -5.79 2.04
C ILE A 98 14.89 -5.73 0.84
N ILE A 99 16.17 -6.07 1.01
CA ILE A 99 17.16 -6.10 -0.08
C ILE A 99 16.82 -7.21 -1.08
N LYS A 100 16.42 -8.41 -0.64
CA LYS A 100 15.98 -9.49 -1.54
C LYS A 100 14.80 -9.05 -2.40
N ILE A 101 13.80 -8.38 -1.80
CA ILE A 101 12.66 -7.82 -2.52
C ILE A 101 13.14 -6.78 -3.54
N GLY A 102 13.97 -5.81 -3.10
CA GLY A 102 14.50 -4.77 -3.98
C GLY A 102 15.35 -5.32 -5.13
N LYS A 103 16.05 -6.45 -4.95
CA LYS A 103 16.74 -7.18 -6.02
C LYS A 103 15.75 -7.83 -6.98
N SER A 104 14.71 -8.49 -6.47
CA SER A 104 13.67 -9.13 -7.30
C SER A 104 12.92 -8.12 -8.19
N TRP A 105 12.78 -6.88 -7.71
CA TRP A 105 12.16 -5.79 -8.47
C TRP A 105 13.14 -5.03 -9.38
N GLY A 106 14.44 -5.36 -9.36
CA GLY A 106 15.47 -4.71 -10.17
C GLY A 106 15.97 -3.36 -9.65
N PHE A 107 15.59 -2.94 -8.43
CA PHE A 107 16.05 -1.66 -7.84
C PHE A 107 17.43 -1.77 -7.20
N CYS A 108 17.75 -2.91 -6.59
CA CYS A 108 18.99 -3.12 -5.82
C CYS A 108 20.11 -3.77 -6.66
N GLN A 109 20.64 -3.04 -7.64
CA GLN A 109 21.72 -3.53 -8.52
C GLN A 109 23.13 -3.38 -7.92
N THR A 110 23.29 -2.46 -6.97
CA THR A 110 24.56 -2.17 -6.29
C THR A 110 24.30 -2.04 -4.79
N GLU A 111 25.35 -2.16 -3.97
CA GLU A 111 25.24 -1.99 -2.51
C GLU A 111 24.70 -0.61 -2.13
N ARG A 112 25.15 0.45 -2.81
CA ARG A 112 24.63 1.80 -2.60
C ARG A 112 23.12 1.88 -2.84
N LYS A 113 22.64 1.33 -3.98
CA LYS A 113 21.20 1.30 -4.29
C LYS A 113 20.42 0.46 -3.28
N ALA A 114 21.02 -0.62 -2.77
CA ALA A 114 20.41 -1.46 -1.74
C ALA A 114 20.24 -0.70 -0.41
N ALA A 115 21.27 0.02 0.03
CA ALA A 115 21.20 0.87 1.22
C ALA A 115 20.15 1.98 1.06
N GLU A 116 20.13 2.65 -0.10
CA GLU A 116 19.11 3.65 -0.42
C GLU A 116 17.69 3.07 -0.41
N PHE A 117 17.51 1.85 -0.93
CA PHE A 117 16.22 1.18 -0.96
C PHE A 117 15.72 0.85 0.44
N VAL A 118 16.59 0.28 1.30
CA VAL A 118 16.27 -0.01 2.70
C VAL A 118 15.90 1.26 3.46
N ASN A 119 16.70 2.31 3.34
CA ASN A 119 16.47 3.58 4.05
C ASN A 119 15.15 4.26 3.68
N ASN A 120 14.66 4.02 2.46
CA ASN A 120 13.41 4.62 1.97
C ASN A 120 12.20 3.66 2.03
N TRP A 121 12.39 2.42 2.45
CA TRP A 121 11.40 1.34 2.33
C TRP A 121 10.01 1.73 2.85
N PHE A 122 9.90 2.04 4.14
CA PHE A 122 8.62 2.37 4.78
C PHE A 122 7.99 3.65 4.21
N SER A 123 8.79 4.67 3.92
CA SER A 123 8.31 5.93 3.33
C SER A 123 7.73 5.72 1.92
N VAL A 124 8.38 4.87 1.11
CA VAL A 124 7.89 4.50 -0.23
C VAL A 124 6.61 3.70 -0.13
N LEU A 125 6.54 2.70 0.75
CA LEU A 125 5.33 1.90 0.95
C LEU A 125 4.15 2.73 1.46
N ALA A 126 4.37 3.64 2.41
CA ALA A 126 3.38 4.59 2.87
C ALA A 126 2.83 5.46 1.72
N LEU A 127 3.72 5.99 0.89
CA LEU A 127 3.31 6.74 -0.30
C LEU A 127 2.45 5.89 -1.24
N ARG A 128 2.81 4.61 -1.43
CA ARG A 128 2.02 3.70 -2.29
C ARG A 128 0.65 3.41 -1.71
N LEU A 129 0.51 3.18 -0.42
CA LEU A 129 -0.80 3.02 0.23
C LEU A 129 -1.68 4.26 0.03
N ILE A 130 -1.14 5.47 0.19
CA ILE A 130 -1.88 6.72 -0.07
C ILE A 130 -2.31 6.79 -1.54
N GLN A 131 -1.44 6.42 -2.48
CA GLN A 131 -1.79 6.39 -3.92
C GLN A 131 -2.88 5.36 -4.23
N MET A 132 -2.83 4.18 -3.60
CA MET A 132 -3.86 3.15 -3.73
C MET A 132 -5.21 3.65 -3.21
N ARG A 133 -5.23 4.26 -2.01
CA ARG A 133 -6.43 4.88 -1.44
C ARG A 133 -7.02 5.93 -2.37
N ASN A 134 -6.21 6.87 -2.85
CA ASN A 134 -6.67 7.95 -3.73
C ASN A 134 -7.17 7.44 -5.09
N ALA A 135 -6.72 6.27 -5.53
CA ALA A 135 -7.19 5.64 -6.76
C ALA A 135 -8.51 4.86 -6.57
N LEU A 136 -8.72 4.24 -5.41
CA LEU A 136 -9.80 3.28 -5.17
C LEU A 136 -10.96 3.82 -4.32
N CYS A 137 -10.69 4.77 -3.41
CA CYS A 137 -11.61 5.20 -2.35
C CYS A 137 -12.10 6.65 -2.54
N LYS A 138 -12.29 7.08 -3.79
CA LYS A 138 -12.73 8.46 -4.11
C LYS A 138 -14.14 8.75 -3.65
#